data_AF-A0A2V7N414-F1
#
_entry.id   AF-A0A2V7N414-F1
#
_cell.length_a   1.000
_cell.length_b   1.000
_cell.length_c   1.000
_cell.angle_alpha   90.00
_cell.angle_beta   90.00
_cell.angle_gamma   90.00
#
_symmetry.space_group_name_H-M   'P 1'
#
loop_
_entity.id
_entity.type
_entity.pdbx_description
1 polymer ?
#
loop_
_entity_poly.entity_id
_entity_poly.type
_entity_poly.pdbx_seq_one_letter_code
_entity_poly.pdbx_strand_id
1 'polypeptide(L)'
;MEDSLYFSEQHLQVRDMVRDFAQQVVKPSARRYDLESRFPWDNVKQMAGLGLFGIPWPEELGGAGMDYLSYIIVIHELAKVDASHAITVSAHTTLGTSPIVDFGTAEQQRRYVPLLAAGKVLGGFGLTEPGAGSDAGGTKTVAVERGDHYVLNGSKIFITHAGVGEIFVVTARSDPGARKTEGITAFIVTKDTSDLAEAARVGIGHDPALPKCPGVHAAKKEDKLGWRASDTRELVFQDAIVPKENVLGPVNNGFRQFLQTLDGGRIGLGALALGL
;
A
#
# COMPACT_ATOMS: atom_id res chain seq x y z
N MET A 1 18.93 22.26 19.56
CA MET A 1 17.56 22.67 19.16
C MET A 1 16.64 22.24 20.27
N GLU A 2 15.67 23.08 20.62
CA GLU A 2 14.69 22.74 21.66
C GLU A 2 13.57 21.90 21.01
N ASP A 3 13.84 20.60 20.87
CA ASP A 3 12.98 19.66 20.14
C ASP A 3 11.56 19.58 20.73
N SER A 4 11.37 19.97 22.00
CA SER A 4 10.09 20.00 22.72
C SER A 4 9.07 20.99 22.13
N LEU A 5 9.50 21.95 21.31
CA LEU A 5 8.58 22.86 20.60
C LEU A 5 7.76 22.15 19.51
N TYR A 6 8.27 21.04 18.96
CA TYR A 6 7.68 20.34 17.82
C TYR A 6 7.35 18.88 18.13
N PHE A 7 8.00 18.28 19.12
CA PHE A 7 7.86 16.87 19.46
C PHE A 7 7.36 16.66 20.88
N SER A 8 6.36 15.80 21.03
CA SER A 8 5.93 15.27 22.31
C SER A 8 6.90 14.18 22.80
N GLU A 9 6.77 13.76 24.06
CA GLU A 9 7.51 12.61 24.57
C GLU A 9 7.21 11.33 23.76
N GLN A 10 5.95 11.14 23.35
CA GLN A 10 5.54 10.03 22.50
C GLN A 10 6.28 10.06 21.14
N HIS A 11 6.44 11.24 20.54
CA HIS A 11 7.19 11.38 19.28
C HIS A 11 8.66 10.97 19.45
N LEU A 12 9.29 11.35 20.56
CA LEU A 12 10.67 10.99 20.86
C LEU A 12 10.81 9.49 21.12
N GLN A 13 9.86 8.87 21.83
CA GLN A 13 9.85 7.42 22.06
C GLN A 13 9.68 6.64 20.75
N VAL A 14 8.76 7.05 19.86
CA VAL A 14 8.59 6.45 18.53
C VAL A 14 9.87 6.58 17.72
N ARG A 15 10.49 7.77 17.71
CA ARG A 15 11.75 8.01 17.01
C ARG A 15 12.85 7.07 17.48
N ASP A 16 13.05 6.97 18.79
CA ASP A 16 14.13 6.19 19.36
C ASP A 16 13.89 4.68 19.15
N MET A 17 12.65 4.21 19.29
CA MET A 17 12.26 2.83 18.96
C MET A 17 12.56 2.47 17.49
N VAL A 18 12.12 3.30 16.54
CA VAL A 18 12.31 3.02 15.11
C VAL A 18 13.79 3.16 14.72
N ARG A 19 14.50 4.11 15.31
CA ARG A 19 15.95 4.27 15.10
C ARG A 19 16.72 3.04 15.55
N ASP A 20 16.42 2.53 16.74
CA ASP A 20 17.08 1.34 17.27
C ASP A 20 16.79 0.12 16.40
N PHE A 21 15.53 -0.07 16.00
CA PHE A 21 15.15 -1.11 15.04
C PHE A 21 15.90 -0.97 13.71
N ALA A 22 15.95 0.25 13.15
CA ALA A 22 16.63 0.51 11.89
C ALA A 22 18.13 0.21 11.98
N GLN A 23 18.81 0.62 13.04
CA GLN A 23 20.25 0.39 13.22
C GLN A 23 20.57 -1.09 13.53
N GLN A 24 19.75 -1.77 14.33
CA GLN A 24 20.06 -3.12 14.82
C GLN A 24 19.54 -4.24 13.91
N VAL A 25 18.44 -4.01 13.19
CA VAL A 25 17.78 -5.05 12.38
C VAL A 25 17.89 -4.75 10.88
N VAL A 26 17.56 -3.52 10.47
CA VAL A 26 17.54 -3.16 9.04
C VAL A 26 18.95 -3.00 8.49
N LYS A 27 19.79 -2.19 9.14
CA LYS A 27 21.15 -1.85 8.66
C LYS A 27 22.04 -3.06 8.38
N PRO A 28 22.09 -4.12 9.23
CA PRO A 28 22.95 -5.27 8.94
C PRO A 28 22.53 -6.07 7.70
N SER A 29 21.26 -6.00 7.30
CA SER A 29 20.69 -6.79 6.20
C SER A 29 20.39 -5.99 4.93
N ALA A 30 20.34 -4.65 5.01
CA ALA A 30 19.96 -3.76 3.91
C ALA A 30 20.77 -4.01 2.63
N ARG A 31 22.11 -4.03 2.72
CA ARG A 31 22.98 -4.27 1.55
C ARG A 31 22.71 -5.61 0.87
N ARG A 32 22.44 -6.67 1.65
CA ARG A 32 22.14 -7.98 1.09
C ARG A 32 20.84 -7.95 0.30
N TYR A 33 19.78 -7.37 0.89
CA TYR A 33 18.48 -7.28 0.21
C TYR A 33 18.51 -6.42 -1.05
N ASP A 34 19.34 -5.36 -1.07
CA ASP A 34 19.54 -4.54 -2.26
C ASP A 34 20.24 -5.32 -3.39
N LEU A 35 21.35 -6.01 -3.08
CA LEU A 35 22.09 -6.81 -4.06
C LEU A 35 21.26 -7.98 -4.61
N GLU A 36 20.50 -8.66 -3.74
CA GLU A 36 19.65 -9.79 -4.10
C GLU A 36 18.33 -9.37 -4.76
N SER A 37 17.97 -8.08 -4.73
CA SER A 37 16.64 -7.60 -5.13
C SER A 37 15.50 -8.37 -4.49
N ARG A 38 15.64 -8.76 -3.21
CA ARG A 38 14.67 -9.62 -2.52
C ARG A 38 13.86 -8.82 -1.50
N PHE A 39 12.56 -9.11 -1.42
CA PHE A 39 11.68 -8.48 -0.43
C PHE A 39 12.04 -8.95 0.99
N PRO A 40 12.19 -8.03 1.97
CA PRO A 40 12.78 -8.35 3.27
C PRO A 40 11.74 -8.90 4.28
N TRP A 41 11.12 -10.05 3.98
CA TRP A 41 10.04 -10.64 4.78
C TRP A 41 10.33 -10.76 6.28
N ASP A 42 11.56 -11.13 6.67
CA ASP A 42 11.96 -11.24 8.08
C ASP A 42 11.96 -9.89 8.81
N ASN A 43 12.33 -8.81 8.12
CA ASN A 43 12.28 -7.46 8.69
C ASN A 43 10.84 -6.98 8.71
N VAL A 44 10.05 -7.25 7.65
CA VAL A 44 8.63 -6.89 7.57
C VAL A 44 7.81 -7.54 8.68
N LYS A 45 8.09 -8.80 9.04
CA LYS A 45 7.48 -9.45 10.20
C LYS A 45 7.73 -8.69 11.49
N GLN A 46 8.97 -8.24 11.71
CA GLN A 46 9.32 -7.48 12.91
C GLN A 46 8.70 -6.09 12.89
N MET A 47 8.66 -5.41 11.73
CA MET A 47 7.96 -4.14 11.56
C MET A 47 6.46 -4.26 11.87
N ALA A 48 5.82 -5.36 11.48
CA ALA A 48 4.44 -5.66 11.84
C ALA A 48 4.27 -5.88 13.35
N GLY A 49 5.19 -6.64 13.98
CA GLY A 49 5.20 -6.82 15.43
C GLY A 49 5.42 -5.53 16.24
N LEU A 50 6.06 -4.53 15.66
CA LEU A 50 6.22 -3.18 16.22
C LEU A 50 5.04 -2.24 15.92
N GLY A 51 4.03 -2.68 15.16
CA GLY A 51 2.86 -1.88 14.80
C GLY A 51 3.11 -0.81 13.73
N LEU A 52 4.22 -0.88 12.98
CA LEU A 52 4.63 0.19 12.06
C LEU A 52 3.67 0.39 10.87
N PHE A 53 2.89 -0.63 10.51
CA PHE A 53 1.89 -0.56 9.44
C PHE A 53 0.54 0.04 9.89
N GLY A 54 0.35 0.15 11.21
CA GLY A 54 -0.90 0.59 11.84
C GLY A 54 -0.84 1.95 12.51
N ILE A 55 0.29 2.67 12.43
CA ILE A 55 0.58 3.87 13.25
C ILE A 55 -0.57 4.88 13.28
N PRO A 56 -1.07 5.41 12.14
CA PRO A 56 -2.09 6.45 12.16
C PRO A 56 -3.53 5.91 12.26
N TRP A 57 -3.73 4.60 12.27
CA TRP A 57 -5.08 4.04 12.21
C TRP A 57 -5.71 3.92 13.60
N PRO A 58 -7.03 4.14 13.72
CA PRO A 58 -7.74 3.98 14.98
C PRO A 58 -7.54 2.61 15.63
N GLU A 59 -7.46 2.57 16.95
CA GLU A 59 -7.33 1.31 17.73
C GLU A 59 -8.51 0.36 17.48
N GLU A 60 -9.72 0.90 17.30
CA GLU A 60 -10.93 0.14 16.96
C GLU A 60 -10.85 -0.59 15.59
N LEU A 61 -9.95 -0.15 14.71
CA LEU A 61 -9.63 -0.81 13.45
C LEU A 61 -8.31 -1.59 13.52
N GLY A 62 -7.74 -1.79 14.71
CA GLY A 62 -6.51 -2.54 14.93
C GLY A 62 -5.22 -1.75 14.69
N GLY A 63 -5.28 -0.42 14.61
CA GLY A 63 -4.11 0.44 14.53
C GLY A 63 -3.57 0.88 15.89
N ALA A 64 -2.59 1.78 15.87
CA ALA A 64 -1.94 2.30 17.09
C ALA A 64 -2.51 3.64 17.58
N GLY A 65 -3.45 4.24 16.82
CA GLY A 65 -4.10 5.50 17.20
C GLY A 65 -3.15 6.70 17.32
N MET A 66 -1.94 6.63 16.77
CA MET A 66 -0.95 7.69 16.87
C MET A 66 -1.18 8.76 15.82
N ASP A 67 -0.61 9.95 16.04
CA ASP A 67 -0.77 11.06 15.11
C ASP A 67 0.07 10.89 13.83
N TYR A 68 -0.25 11.73 12.84
CA TYR A 68 0.43 11.68 11.55
C TYR A 68 1.93 12.05 11.67
N LEU A 69 2.32 12.86 12.65
CA LEU A 69 3.72 13.20 12.88
C LEU A 69 4.52 11.97 13.36
N SER A 70 3.95 11.15 14.24
CA SER A 70 4.52 9.85 14.64
C SER A 70 4.73 8.95 13.42
N TYR A 71 3.76 8.86 12.52
CA TYR A 71 3.91 8.14 11.25
C TYR A 71 5.07 8.69 10.40
N ILE A 72 5.17 10.00 10.25
CA ILE A 72 6.26 10.64 9.50
C ILE A 72 7.64 10.37 10.12
N ILE A 73 7.75 10.34 11.45
CA ILE A 73 8.97 9.96 12.17
C ILE A 73 9.38 8.52 11.82
N VAL A 74 8.43 7.58 11.76
CA VAL A 74 8.73 6.19 11.36
C VAL A 74 9.38 6.14 9.98
N ILE A 75 8.78 6.80 8.99
CA ILE A 75 9.30 6.80 7.61
C ILE A 75 10.69 7.43 7.55
N HIS A 76 10.87 8.57 8.21
CA HIS A 76 12.13 9.29 8.24
C HIS A 76 13.26 8.49 8.90
N GLU A 77 13.02 7.86 10.06
CA GLU A 77 14.06 7.08 10.74
C GLU A 77 14.41 5.78 10.00
N LEU A 78 13.46 5.13 9.33
CA LEU A 78 13.75 3.99 8.44
C LEU A 78 14.58 4.43 7.22
N ALA A 79 14.22 5.55 6.60
CA ALA A 79 14.85 6.03 5.37
C ALA A 79 16.33 6.41 5.55
N LYS A 80 16.73 6.85 6.75
CA LYS A 80 18.15 7.05 7.14
C LYS A 80 19.02 5.80 7.02
N VAL A 81 18.41 4.62 6.96
CA VAL A 81 19.12 3.35 6.87
C VAL A 81 18.85 2.66 5.54
N ASP A 82 17.58 2.52 5.16
CA ASP A 82 17.21 1.85 3.92
C ASP A 82 15.85 2.35 3.40
N ALA A 83 15.88 2.94 2.21
CA ALA A 83 14.67 3.46 1.58
C ALA A 83 13.66 2.38 1.14
N SER A 84 14.10 1.12 0.91
CA SER A 84 13.15 0.04 0.57
C SER A 84 12.25 -0.30 1.75
N HIS A 85 12.78 -0.29 2.98
CA HIS A 85 11.98 -0.47 4.19
C HIS A 85 11.05 0.72 4.44
N ALA A 86 11.56 1.94 4.27
CA ALA A 86 10.77 3.15 4.42
C ALA A 86 9.58 3.21 3.44
N ILE A 87 9.82 2.94 2.14
CA ILE A 87 8.73 2.94 1.14
C ILE A 87 7.74 1.80 1.37
N THR A 88 8.19 0.67 1.92
CA THR A 88 7.30 -0.45 2.26
C THR A 88 6.24 -0.02 3.29
N VAL A 89 6.65 0.68 4.35
CA VAL A 89 5.71 1.24 5.33
C VAL A 89 4.89 2.36 4.71
N SER A 90 5.54 3.30 4.01
CA SER A 90 4.86 4.50 3.48
C SER A 90 3.77 4.17 2.46
N ALA A 91 4.08 3.35 1.46
CA ALA A 91 3.14 2.94 0.43
C ALA A 91 2.01 2.06 0.99
N HIS A 92 2.32 1.17 1.94
CA HIS A 92 1.30 0.37 2.61
C HIS A 92 0.28 1.28 3.30
N THR A 93 0.77 2.17 4.17
CA THR A 93 -0.08 2.99 5.04
C THR A 93 -0.82 4.04 4.21
N THR A 94 -0.10 4.93 3.55
CA THR A 94 -0.75 6.11 2.94
C THR A 94 -1.36 5.88 1.56
N LEU A 95 -1.03 4.79 0.86
CA LEU A 95 -1.62 4.48 -0.44
C LEU A 95 -2.49 3.22 -0.40
N GLY A 96 -2.08 2.18 0.32
CA GLY A 96 -2.83 0.93 0.45
C GLY A 96 -4.03 1.05 1.40
N THR A 97 -3.79 1.55 2.62
CA THR A 97 -4.80 1.53 3.69
C THR A 97 -5.65 2.80 3.73
N SER A 98 -5.04 3.97 3.56
CA SER A 98 -5.76 5.26 3.68
C SER A 98 -7.02 5.37 2.80
N PRO A 99 -7.08 4.91 1.53
CA PRO A 99 -8.29 5.10 0.73
C PRO A 99 -9.46 4.29 1.29
N ILE A 100 -9.19 3.14 1.89
CA ILE A 100 -10.22 2.30 2.53
C ILE A 100 -10.72 2.98 3.82
N VAL A 101 -9.83 3.60 4.59
CA VAL A 101 -10.19 4.37 5.79
C VAL A 101 -11.02 5.61 5.42
N ASP A 102 -10.59 6.36 4.41
CA ASP A 102 -11.17 7.67 4.07
C ASP A 102 -12.47 7.56 3.27
N PHE A 103 -12.59 6.54 2.40
CA PHE A 103 -13.69 6.42 1.45
C PHE A 103 -14.48 5.12 1.57
N GLY A 104 -14.02 4.18 2.39
CA GLY A 104 -14.68 2.90 2.60
C GLY A 104 -15.91 3.02 3.48
N THR A 105 -16.91 2.19 3.19
CA THR A 105 -18.01 1.94 4.12
C THR A 105 -17.49 1.32 5.41
N ALA A 106 -18.25 1.42 6.51
CA ALA A 106 -17.88 0.80 7.78
C ALA A 106 -17.63 -0.72 7.66
N GLU A 107 -18.32 -1.39 6.72
CA GLU A 107 -18.11 -2.81 6.44
C GLU A 107 -16.79 -3.08 5.72
N GLN A 108 -16.45 -2.27 4.72
CA GLN A 108 -15.15 -2.36 4.04
C GLN A 108 -14.00 -2.08 5.03
N GLN A 109 -14.15 -1.07 5.89
CA GLN A 109 -13.14 -0.75 6.90
C GLN A 109 -12.93 -1.92 7.86
N ARG A 110 -14.00 -2.46 8.46
CA ARG A 110 -13.91 -3.62 9.38
C ARG A 110 -13.34 -4.87 8.72
N ARG A 111 -13.60 -5.06 7.41
CA ARG A 111 -13.11 -6.23 6.67
C ARG A 111 -11.62 -6.15 6.36
N TYR A 112 -11.13 -4.99 5.93
CA TYR A 112 -9.79 -4.88 5.34
C TYR A 112 -8.77 -4.19 6.24
N VAL A 113 -9.17 -3.14 6.97
CA VAL A 113 -8.23 -2.30 7.74
C VAL A 113 -7.55 -3.08 8.87
N PRO A 114 -8.21 -3.94 9.66
CA PRO A 114 -7.53 -4.71 10.69
C PRO A 114 -6.40 -5.62 10.17
N LEU A 115 -6.57 -6.19 8.97
CA LEU A 115 -5.54 -7.02 8.34
C LEU A 115 -4.33 -6.19 7.91
N LEU A 116 -4.58 -4.99 7.41
CA LEU A 116 -3.56 -4.04 6.96
C LEU A 116 -2.83 -3.42 8.15
N ALA A 117 -3.57 -2.87 9.12
CA ALA A 117 -3.03 -2.20 10.30
C ALA A 117 -2.12 -3.12 11.12
N ALA A 118 -2.51 -4.39 11.28
CA ALA A 118 -1.68 -5.40 11.94
C ALA A 118 -0.45 -5.86 11.12
N GLY A 119 -0.32 -5.45 9.86
CA GLY A 119 0.69 -5.97 8.93
C GLY A 119 0.53 -7.46 8.62
N LYS A 120 -0.67 -8.04 8.83
CA LYS A 120 -0.97 -9.45 8.53
C LYS A 120 -0.93 -9.70 7.03
N VAL A 121 -1.40 -8.73 6.24
CA VAL A 121 -1.22 -8.67 4.78
C VAL A 121 -0.73 -7.27 4.39
N LEU A 122 -0.14 -7.13 3.21
CA LEU A 122 0.29 -5.82 2.71
C LEU A 122 -0.71 -5.23 1.71
N GLY A 123 -0.86 -3.90 1.77
CA GLY A 123 -1.70 -3.10 0.90
C GLY A 123 -0.92 -2.44 -0.24
N GLY A 124 -1.57 -2.19 -1.38
CA GLY A 124 -1.00 -1.43 -2.49
C GLY A 124 -2.01 -0.54 -3.23
N PHE A 125 -1.53 0.23 -4.20
CA PHE A 125 -2.32 1.26 -4.87
C PHE A 125 -2.06 1.26 -6.37
N GLY A 126 -3.09 0.97 -7.16
CA GLY A 126 -3.00 0.78 -8.61
C GLY A 126 -3.62 1.92 -9.40
N LEU A 127 -2.81 2.92 -9.74
CA LEU A 127 -3.22 4.05 -10.59
C LEU A 127 -2.55 4.01 -11.96
N THR A 128 -1.22 4.00 -11.94
CA THR A 128 -0.35 4.16 -13.11
C THR A 128 -0.48 3.01 -14.10
N GLU A 129 -0.48 3.34 -15.39
CA GLU A 129 -0.50 2.39 -16.50
C GLU A 129 0.64 2.71 -17.49
N PRO A 130 1.05 1.78 -18.37
CA PRO A 130 2.10 2.03 -19.35
C PRO A 130 1.87 3.29 -20.21
N GLY A 131 0.60 3.60 -20.51
CA GLY A 131 0.20 4.80 -21.26
C GLY A 131 -0.33 5.96 -20.39
N ALA A 132 -0.37 5.82 -19.07
CA ALA A 132 -0.99 6.80 -18.17
C ALA A 132 -0.20 6.91 -16.85
N GLY A 133 0.83 7.76 -16.87
CA GLY A 133 1.64 8.15 -15.70
C GLY A 133 1.20 9.49 -15.13
N SER A 134 1.87 10.58 -15.56
CA SER A 134 1.50 11.95 -15.16
C SER A 134 0.08 12.32 -15.60
N ASP A 135 -0.36 11.83 -16.78
CA ASP A 135 -1.75 11.90 -17.21
C ASP A 135 -2.54 10.69 -16.70
N ALA A 136 -2.65 10.57 -15.37
CA ALA A 136 -3.33 9.44 -14.72
C ALA A 136 -4.82 9.32 -15.07
N GLY A 137 -5.44 10.41 -15.58
CA GLY A 137 -6.82 10.40 -16.06
C GLY A 137 -7.01 9.62 -17.37
N GLY A 138 -5.94 9.33 -18.09
CA GLY A 138 -5.93 8.58 -19.35
C GLY A 138 -6.06 7.06 -19.21
N THR A 139 -6.44 6.54 -18.04
CA THR A 139 -6.57 5.10 -17.74
C THR A 139 -7.36 4.34 -18.83
N LYS A 140 -6.82 3.18 -19.21
CA LYS A 140 -7.38 2.23 -20.19
C LYS A 140 -7.87 0.95 -19.54
N THR A 141 -7.54 0.68 -18.27
CA THR A 141 -8.17 -0.39 -17.51
C THR A 141 -9.68 -0.15 -17.48
N VAL A 142 -10.46 -1.13 -17.90
CA VAL A 142 -11.93 -1.06 -17.94
C VAL A 142 -12.55 -1.86 -16.82
N ALA A 143 -13.71 -1.43 -16.33
CA ALA A 143 -14.56 -2.16 -15.41
C ALA A 143 -15.98 -2.21 -15.99
N VAL A 144 -16.47 -3.40 -16.33
CA VAL A 144 -17.81 -3.55 -16.92
C VAL A 144 -18.75 -4.19 -15.91
N GLU A 145 -19.85 -3.51 -15.60
CA GLU A 145 -20.86 -4.03 -14.67
C GLU A 145 -21.55 -5.29 -15.23
N ARG A 146 -21.73 -6.28 -14.36
CA ARG A 146 -22.35 -7.60 -14.62
C ARG A 146 -23.25 -8.00 -13.45
N GLY A 147 -24.27 -7.19 -13.18
CA GLY A 147 -25.25 -7.47 -12.12
C GLY A 147 -24.67 -7.23 -10.73
N ASP A 148 -24.19 -8.28 -10.08
CA ASP A 148 -23.65 -8.26 -8.70
C ASP A 148 -22.14 -8.02 -8.62
N HIS A 149 -21.44 -7.94 -9.75
CA HIS A 149 -20.00 -7.70 -9.81
C HIS A 149 -19.62 -6.82 -11.02
N TYR A 150 -18.35 -6.42 -11.04
CA TYR A 150 -17.67 -5.84 -12.21
C TYR A 150 -16.64 -6.83 -12.75
N VAL A 151 -16.46 -6.80 -14.07
CA VAL A 151 -15.36 -7.51 -14.74
C VAL A 151 -14.32 -6.48 -15.17
N LEU A 152 -13.12 -6.58 -14.59
CA LEU A 152 -12.00 -5.70 -14.86
C LEU A 152 -11.04 -6.32 -15.88
N ASN A 153 -10.60 -5.52 -16.85
CA ASN A 153 -9.61 -5.91 -17.84
C ASN A 153 -8.60 -4.78 -18.08
N GLY A 154 -7.31 -5.11 -18.04
CA GLY A 154 -6.21 -4.16 -18.21
C GLY A 154 -5.06 -4.46 -17.26
N SER A 155 -4.22 -3.45 -17.01
CA SER A 155 -3.12 -3.59 -16.06
C SER A 155 -2.66 -2.25 -15.50
N LYS A 156 -2.01 -2.32 -14.34
CA LYS A 156 -1.31 -1.21 -13.70
C LYS A 156 0.17 -1.53 -13.62
N ILE A 157 1.04 -0.55 -13.87
CA ILE A 157 2.49 -0.73 -13.86
C ILE A 157 3.14 0.08 -12.73
N PHE A 158 4.30 -0.38 -12.27
CA PHE A 158 5.06 0.21 -11.15
C PHE A 158 4.30 0.19 -9.83
N ILE A 159 3.52 -0.86 -9.59
CA ILE A 159 2.71 -0.97 -8.38
C ILE A 159 3.55 -1.57 -7.26
N THR A 160 3.81 -0.72 -6.25
CA THR A 160 4.45 -1.14 -5.01
C THR A 160 3.61 -2.22 -4.33
N HIS A 161 4.27 -3.28 -3.88
CA HIS A 161 3.69 -4.50 -3.29
C HIS A 161 2.89 -5.38 -4.24
N ALA A 162 2.84 -5.12 -5.55
CA ALA A 162 2.02 -5.93 -6.45
C ALA A 162 2.28 -7.44 -6.31
N GLY A 163 3.53 -7.89 -6.16
CA GLY A 163 3.82 -9.29 -5.87
C GLY A 163 3.41 -9.70 -4.45
N VAL A 164 3.88 -8.95 -3.44
CA VAL A 164 3.89 -9.38 -2.03
C VAL A 164 2.63 -9.05 -1.23
N GLY A 165 1.80 -8.12 -1.71
CA GLY A 165 0.57 -7.67 -1.07
C GLY A 165 -0.68 -8.42 -1.55
N GLU A 166 -1.77 -8.28 -0.78
CA GLU A 166 -3.02 -9.01 -1.04
C GLU A 166 -4.25 -8.11 -1.18
N ILE A 167 -4.17 -6.85 -0.74
CA ILE A 167 -5.27 -5.88 -0.83
C ILE A 167 -4.78 -4.68 -1.62
N PHE A 168 -5.49 -4.30 -2.67
CA PHE A 168 -5.12 -3.16 -3.48
C PHE A 168 -6.33 -2.28 -3.72
N VAL A 169 -6.12 -0.97 -3.72
CA VAL A 169 -7.12 -0.03 -4.26
C VAL A 169 -6.69 0.34 -5.67
N VAL A 170 -7.57 0.14 -6.65
CA VAL A 170 -7.25 0.34 -8.08
C VAL A 170 -8.30 1.21 -8.76
N THR A 171 -7.91 1.93 -9.81
CA THR A 171 -8.84 2.67 -10.66
C THR A 171 -9.12 1.95 -11.97
N ALA A 172 -10.36 2.03 -12.44
CA ALA A 172 -10.75 1.58 -13.77
C ALA A 172 -11.85 2.47 -14.35
N ARG A 173 -11.90 2.55 -15.68
CA ARG A 173 -12.98 3.18 -16.45
C ARG A 173 -14.24 2.32 -16.36
N SER A 174 -15.23 2.80 -15.62
CA SER A 174 -16.56 2.17 -15.51
C SER A 174 -17.59 2.78 -16.45
N ASP A 175 -17.41 4.04 -16.85
CA ASP A 175 -18.28 4.72 -17.81
C ASP A 175 -17.46 5.20 -19.01
N PRO A 176 -17.49 4.53 -20.17
CA PRO A 176 -16.74 4.94 -21.35
C PRO A 176 -17.29 6.22 -22.02
N GLY A 177 -18.55 6.60 -21.76
CA GLY A 177 -19.18 7.79 -22.33
C GLY A 177 -18.93 9.07 -21.53
N ALA A 178 -18.59 8.94 -20.24
CA ALA A 178 -18.27 10.08 -19.37
C ALA A 178 -16.99 10.81 -19.80
N ARG A 179 -16.99 12.14 -19.65
CA ARG A 179 -15.86 12.98 -20.09
C ARG A 179 -14.67 12.81 -19.16
N LYS A 180 -13.47 12.66 -19.76
CA LYS A 180 -12.19 12.67 -19.04
C LYS A 180 -12.24 11.75 -17.81
N THR A 181 -12.12 12.31 -16.61
CA THR A 181 -11.98 11.58 -15.34
C THR A 181 -13.30 11.24 -14.67
N GLU A 182 -14.44 11.72 -15.19
CA GLU A 182 -15.79 11.57 -14.59
C GLU A 182 -16.38 10.16 -14.69
N GLY A 183 -15.70 9.22 -15.34
CA GLY A 183 -16.15 7.82 -15.45
C GLY A 183 -15.15 6.82 -14.86
N ILE A 184 -14.26 7.30 -13.97
CA ILE A 184 -13.27 6.46 -13.29
C ILE A 184 -13.83 6.08 -11.92
N THR A 185 -13.90 4.78 -11.64
CA THR A 185 -14.30 4.24 -10.34
C THR A 185 -13.10 3.62 -9.64
N ALA A 186 -13.08 3.71 -8.31
CA ALA A 186 -12.11 3.03 -7.47
C ALA A 186 -12.69 1.69 -6.98
N PHE A 187 -11.84 0.68 -6.92
CA PHE A 187 -12.20 -0.68 -6.50
C PHE A 187 -11.19 -1.20 -5.50
N ILE A 188 -11.66 -1.91 -4.48
CA ILE A 188 -10.83 -2.77 -3.64
C ILE A 188 -10.70 -4.12 -4.36
N VAL A 189 -9.49 -4.51 -4.72
CA VAL A 189 -9.22 -5.82 -5.33
C VAL A 189 -8.28 -6.61 -4.45
N THR A 190 -8.49 -7.92 -4.42
CA THR A 190 -7.71 -8.82 -3.59
C THR A 190 -7.12 -9.95 -4.41
N LYS A 191 -5.94 -10.40 -4.02
CA LYS A 191 -5.28 -11.56 -4.62
C LYS A 191 -4.37 -12.25 -3.61
N ASP A 192 -3.90 -13.44 -3.97
CA ASP A 192 -2.83 -14.07 -3.20
C ASP A 192 -1.50 -13.33 -3.39
N THR A 193 -0.69 -13.31 -2.35
CA THR A 193 0.73 -12.98 -2.47
C THR A 193 1.43 -13.96 -3.42
N SER A 194 2.37 -13.46 -4.23
CA SER A 194 3.21 -14.32 -5.09
C SER A 194 4.22 -15.15 -4.28
N ASP A 195 4.43 -14.78 -3.02
CA ASP A 195 5.47 -15.33 -2.14
C ASP A 195 4.87 -16.25 -1.07
N LEU A 196 3.86 -17.08 -1.41
CA LEU A 196 3.13 -17.92 -0.44
C LEU A 196 4.02 -18.73 0.50
N ALA A 197 5.12 -19.30 -0.01
CA ALA A 197 6.06 -20.08 0.79
C ALA A 197 6.79 -19.20 1.83
N GLU A 198 7.19 -17.98 1.47
CA GLU A 198 7.79 -17.05 2.41
C GLU A 198 6.77 -16.52 3.41
N ALA A 199 5.56 -16.20 2.96
CA ALA A 199 4.48 -15.78 3.82
C ALA A 199 4.15 -16.83 4.89
N ALA A 200 4.09 -18.11 4.49
CA ALA A 200 3.94 -19.24 5.41
C ALA A 200 5.14 -19.35 6.38
N ARG A 201 6.37 -19.15 5.90
CA ARG A 201 7.59 -19.21 6.72
C ARG A 201 7.61 -18.13 7.81
N VAL A 202 7.25 -16.89 7.47
CA VAL A 202 7.29 -15.78 8.43
C VAL A 202 6.00 -15.64 9.24
N GLY A 203 4.88 -16.17 8.74
CA GLY A 203 3.57 -16.13 9.41
C GLY A 203 2.77 -14.84 9.17
N ILE A 204 3.16 -14.05 8.17
CA ILE A 204 2.45 -12.84 7.69
C ILE A 204 2.56 -12.77 6.16
N GLY A 205 1.81 -11.88 5.52
CA GLY A 205 1.84 -11.65 4.07
C GLY A 205 0.76 -12.42 3.31
N HIS A 206 0.01 -13.29 3.97
CA HIS A 206 -1.11 -14.04 3.39
C HIS A 206 -2.20 -14.26 4.44
N ASP A 207 -3.45 -14.00 4.05
CA ASP A 207 -4.62 -14.41 4.82
C ASP A 207 -5.53 -15.34 3.98
N PRO A 208 -5.64 -16.63 4.34
CA PRO A 208 -6.50 -17.57 3.61
C PRO A 208 -8.00 -17.27 3.77
N ALA A 209 -8.39 -16.49 4.79
CA ALA A 209 -9.79 -16.10 5.01
C ALA A 209 -10.16 -14.83 4.22
N LEU A 210 -9.19 -14.09 3.68
CA LEU A 210 -9.44 -12.92 2.85
C LEU A 210 -9.96 -13.38 1.48
N PRO A 211 -11.21 -13.07 1.09
CA PRO A 211 -11.74 -13.43 -0.23
C PRO A 211 -10.87 -12.83 -1.33
N LYS A 212 -10.53 -13.61 -2.35
CA LYS A 212 -9.72 -13.16 -3.50
C LYS A 212 -10.62 -12.83 -4.69
N CYS A 213 -10.20 -11.86 -5.50
CA CYS A 213 -10.80 -11.56 -6.80
C CYS A 213 -10.13 -12.44 -7.87
N PRO A 214 -10.81 -13.45 -8.44
CA PRO A 214 -10.29 -14.22 -9.56
C PRO A 214 -9.89 -13.28 -10.71
N GLY A 215 -8.82 -13.63 -11.43
CA GLY A 215 -8.33 -12.83 -12.57
C GLY A 215 -7.41 -11.66 -12.19
N VAL A 216 -7.17 -11.42 -10.90
CA VAL A 216 -6.18 -10.45 -10.41
C VAL A 216 -4.86 -11.16 -10.09
N HIS A 217 -3.76 -10.75 -10.72
CA HIS A 217 -2.44 -11.35 -10.46
C HIS A 217 -1.30 -10.34 -10.68
N ALA A 218 -0.13 -10.63 -10.13
CA ALA A 218 1.06 -9.81 -10.34
C ALA A 218 1.92 -10.40 -11.46
N ALA A 219 2.55 -9.54 -12.24
CA ALA A 219 3.57 -9.95 -13.21
C ALA A 219 4.95 -10.14 -12.53
N LYS A 220 6.00 -10.21 -13.35
CA LYS A 220 7.38 -10.30 -12.87
C LYS A 220 7.79 -9.01 -12.14
N LYS A 221 8.65 -9.16 -11.13
CA LYS A 221 9.26 -8.03 -10.41
C LYS A 221 10.15 -7.21 -11.34
N GLU A 222 10.04 -5.89 -11.24
CA GLU A 222 10.89 -4.94 -11.96
C GLU A 222 12.34 -4.97 -11.46
N ASP A 223 13.29 -4.92 -12.40
CA ASP A 223 14.70 -4.69 -12.09
C ASP A 223 14.98 -3.18 -12.08
N LYS A 224 15.19 -2.63 -10.88
CA LYS A 224 15.23 -1.19 -10.63
C LYS A 224 16.64 -0.70 -10.36
N LEU A 225 16.88 0.59 -10.67
CA LEU A 225 18.12 1.31 -10.34
C LEU A 225 18.42 1.30 -8.83
N GLY A 226 17.39 1.49 -8.00
CA GLY A 226 17.47 1.54 -6.55
C GLY A 226 16.18 1.05 -5.92
N TRP A 227 16.13 1.05 -4.59
CA TRP A 227 15.02 0.49 -3.80
C TRP A 227 14.71 -0.96 -4.22
N ARG A 228 15.78 -1.73 -4.46
CA ARG A 228 15.71 -3.03 -5.11
C ARG A 228 15.02 -4.07 -4.25
N ALA A 229 15.07 -3.91 -2.93
CA ALA A 229 14.34 -4.75 -1.99
C ALA A 229 12.83 -4.45 -1.97
N SER A 230 12.41 -3.23 -2.31
CA SER A 230 10.98 -2.90 -2.46
C SER A 230 10.38 -3.70 -3.62
N ASP A 231 9.23 -4.31 -3.39
CA ASP A 231 8.51 -5.05 -4.41
C ASP A 231 7.75 -4.07 -5.32
N THR A 232 8.00 -4.14 -6.62
CA THR A 232 7.37 -3.29 -7.63
C THR A 232 7.13 -4.14 -8.85
N ARG A 233 5.88 -4.29 -9.26
CA ARG A 233 5.50 -5.12 -10.41
C ARG A 233 4.33 -4.50 -11.15
N GLU A 234 4.00 -5.08 -12.30
CA GLU A 234 2.69 -4.90 -12.91
C GLU A 234 1.62 -5.68 -12.11
N LEU A 235 0.44 -5.10 -11.96
CA LEU A 235 -0.77 -5.73 -11.45
C LEU A 235 -1.74 -5.89 -12.63
N VAL A 236 -2.07 -7.12 -12.96
CA VAL A 236 -2.81 -7.51 -14.17
C VAL A 236 -4.23 -7.92 -13.81
N PHE A 237 -5.19 -7.49 -14.63
CA PHE A 237 -6.58 -7.87 -14.55
C PHE A 237 -6.98 -8.56 -15.85
N GLN A 238 -7.28 -9.85 -15.76
CA GLN A 238 -7.74 -10.66 -16.89
C GLN A 238 -9.09 -11.28 -16.51
N ASP A 239 -10.15 -10.71 -17.07
CA ASP A 239 -11.54 -11.03 -16.70
C ASP A 239 -11.74 -11.05 -15.18
N ALA A 240 -11.16 -10.05 -14.51
CA ALA A 240 -11.09 -10.04 -13.06
C ALA A 240 -12.45 -9.77 -12.43
N ILE A 241 -12.93 -10.66 -11.58
CA ILE A 241 -14.26 -10.57 -10.96
C ILE A 241 -14.14 -9.81 -9.64
N VAL A 242 -14.72 -8.60 -9.61
CA VAL A 242 -14.72 -7.71 -8.45
C VAL A 242 -16.15 -7.51 -7.96
N PRO A 243 -16.52 -8.00 -6.76
CA PRO A 243 -17.87 -7.84 -6.24
C PRO A 243 -18.31 -6.37 -6.14
N LYS A 244 -19.60 -6.09 -6.29
CA LYS A 244 -20.11 -4.71 -6.28
C LYS A 244 -19.89 -4.00 -4.93
N GLU A 245 -19.87 -4.76 -3.83
CA GLU A 245 -19.50 -4.26 -2.50
C GLU A 245 -18.02 -3.85 -2.37
N ASN A 246 -17.19 -4.17 -3.36
CA ASN A 246 -15.79 -3.73 -3.43
C ASN A 246 -15.59 -2.43 -4.22
N VAL A 247 -16.66 -1.79 -4.72
CA VAL A 247 -16.59 -0.40 -5.19
C VAL A 247 -16.28 0.50 -3.99
N LEU A 248 -15.21 1.30 -4.10
CA LEU A 248 -14.76 2.20 -3.03
C LEU A 248 -15.37 3.60 -3.22
N GLY A 249 -16.18 4.02 -2.25
CA GLY A 249 -16.94 5.26 -2.33
C GLY A 249 -17.91 5.32 -3.52
N PRO A 250 -18.30 6.51 -3.99
CA PRO A 250 -19.23 6.64 -5.10
C PRO A 250 -18.64 6.17 -6.43
N VAL A 251 -19.45 5.45 -7.23
CA VAL A 251 -19.16 5.16 -8.63
C VAL A 251 -18.79 6.46 -9.35
N ASN A 252 -17.84 6.39 -10.27
CA ASN A 252 -17.37 7.50 -11.10
C ASN A 252 -16.61 8.63 -10.35
N ASN A 253 -16.29 8.44 -9.07
CA ASN A 253 -15.54 9.40 -8.25
C ASN A 253 -14.10 8.95 -7.92
N GLY A 254 -13.64 7.83 -8.49
CA GLY A 254 -12.37 7.19 -8.14
C GLY A 254 -11.14 8.05 -8.43
N PHE A 255 -11.15 8.84 -9.51
CA PHE A 255 -10.01 9.71 -9.82
C PHE A 255 -9.79 10.78 -8.75
N ARG A 256 -10.88 11.39 -8.25
CA ARG A 256 -10.79 12.41 -7.19
C ARG A 256 -10.28 11.82 -5.88
N GLN A 257 -10.79 10.65 -5.50
CA GLN A 257 -10.32 9.92 -4.31
C GLN A 257 -8.81 9.65 -4.40
N PHE A 258 -8.33 9.17 -5.56
CA PHE A 258 -6.92 8.86 -5.78
C PHE A 258 -6.02 10.10 -5.71
N LEU A 259 -6.47 11.26 -6.20
CA LEU A 259 -5.70 12.50 -6.04
C LEU A 259 -5.59 12.93 -4.57
N GLN A 260 -6.68 12.79 -3.80
CA GLN A 260 -6.67 13.07 -2.36
C GLN A 260 -5.71 12.13 -1.60
N THR A 261 -5.74 10.83 -1.92
CA THR A 261 -4.77 9.85 -1.38
C THR A 261 -3.32 10.24 -1.69
N LEU A 262 -3.04 10.69 -2.92
CA LEU A 262 -1.69 11.09 -3.32
C LEU A 262 -1.20 12.33 -2.57
N ASP A 263 -2.08 13.27 -2.19
CA ASP A 263 -1.70 14.43 -1.38
C ASP A 263 -1.14 14.01 -0.02
N GLY A 264 -1.78 13.05 0.66
CA GLY A 264 -1.24 12.47 1.89
C GLY A 264 0.06 11.68 1.65
N GLY A 265 0.08 10.82 0.63
CA GLY A 265 1.26 10.02 0.28
C GLY A 265 2.51 10.88 0.01
N ARG A 266 2.35 12.06 -0.62
CA ARG A 266 3.45 13.00 -0.90
C ARG A 266 4.17 13.47 0.35
N ILE A 267 3.49 13.62 1.49
CA ILE A 267 4.12 13.99 2.76
C ILE A 267 5.06 12.89 3.24
N GLY A 268 4.61 11.62 3.16
CA GLY A 268 5.43 10.45 3.46
C GLY A 268 6.66 10.33 2.57
N LEU A 269 6.51 10.63 1.26
CA LEU A 269 7.66 10.66 0.34
C LEU A 269 8.62 11.82 0.64
N GLY A 270 8.12 12.97 1.10
CA GLY A 270 8.96 14.07 1.59
C GLY A 270 9.81 13.66 2.81
N ALA A 271 9.21 12.93 3.75
CA ALA A 271 9.92 12.38 4.91
C ALA A 271 10.96 11.32 4.53
N LEU A 272 10.62 10.46 3.55
CA LEU A 272 11.55 9.48 3.00
C LEU A 272 12.76 10.17 2.36
N ALA A 273 12.53 11.20 1.53
CA ALA A 273 13.59 11.95 0.88
C ALA A 273 14.47 12.73 1.88
N LEU A 274 13.89 13.22 2.98
CA LEU A 274 14.64 13.87 4.07
C LEU A 274 15.55 12.90 4.83
N GLY A 275 15.14 11.64 4.95
CA GLY A 275 15.92 10.63 5.67
C GLY A 275 17.12 10.11 4.88
N LEU A 276 17.00 10.03 3.55
CA LEU A 276 18.08 9.64 2.63
C LEU A 276 19.23 10.66 2.62
#